data_AF-A0AB38PYR4-F1
#
_entry.id   AF-A0AB38PYR4-F1
#
_cell.length_a   1.000
_cell.length_b   1.000
_cell.length_c   1.000
_cell.angle_alpha   90.00
_cell.angle_beta   90.00
_cell.angle_gamma   90.00
#
_symmetry.space_group_name_H-M   'P 1'
#
loop_
_entity.id
_entity.type
_entity.pdbx_description
1 polymer ?
#
loop_
_entity_poly.entity_id
_entity_poly.type
_entity_poly.pdbx_seq_one_letter_code
_entity_poly.pdbx_strand_id
1 'polypeptide(L)' 'MSEKVYCKYCGSSSSSIRGLTSSSCSKNTEGKYHVPYEGGEKSKYECKYCGSSSSSIRGLTSSSCSKNPSGKYHVPL' A
#
# COMPACT_ATOMS: atom_id res chain seq x y z
N MET A 1 2.80 -0.78 -22.23
CA MET A 1 3.01 -1.46 -20.93
C MET A 1 1.88 -1.02 -20.02
N SER A 2 1.20 -1.93 -19.33
CA SER A 2 0.12 -1.56 -18.41
C SER A 2 0.72 -1.13 -17.07
N GLU A 3 0.68 0.17 -16.78
CA GLU A 3 1.11 0.71 -15.50
C GLU A 3 0.14 0.24 -14.41
N LYS A 4 0.61 -0.63 -13.51
CA LYS A 4 -0.21 -1.13 -12.40
C LYS A 4 -0.12 -0.15 -11.25
N VAL A 5 -1.27 0.24 -10.74
CA VAL A 5 -1.37 1.11 -9.57
C VAL A 5 -1.66 0.24 -8.36
N TYR A 6 -0.87 0.40 -7.30
CA TYR A 6 -0.99 -0.39 -6.08
C TYR A 6 -1.58 0.46 -4.95
N CYS A 7 -2.32 -0.16 -4.04
CA CYS A 7 -2.82 0.49 -2.83
C CYS A 7 -1.74 0.49 -1.74
N LYS A 8 -1.41 1.66 -1.17
CA LYS A 8 -0.40 1.77 -0.12
C LYS A 8 -0.76 1.05 1.20
N TYR A 9 -2.05 0.84 1.49
CA TYR A 9 -2.47 0.20 2.76
C TYR A 9 -2.69 -1.31 2.69
N CYS A 10 -3.03 -1.85 1.51
CA CYS A 10 -3.36 -3.27 1.37
C CYS A 10 -2.62 -3.99 0.26
N GLY A 11 -1.88 -3.26 -0.58
CA GLY A 11 -1.15 -3.82 -1.72
C GLY A 11 -2.03 -4.40 -2.83
N SER A 12 -3.34 -4.13 -2.81
CA SER A 12 -4.21 -4.44 -3.96
C SER A 12 -3.74 -3.67 -5.18
N SER A 13 -3.78 -4.27 -6.37
CA SER A 13 -3.37 -3.64 -7.62
C SER A 13 -4.53 -3.46 -8.58
N SER A 14 -4.48 -2.42 -9.39
CA SER A 14 -5.46 -2.15 -10.45
C SER A 14 -4.77 -1.61 -11.69
N SER A 15 -5.44 -1.69 -12.83
CA SER A 15 -4.97 -1.14 -14.11
C SER A 15 -5.11 0.39 -14.20
N SER A 16 -5.76 1.03 -13.23
CA SER A 16 -5.95 2.49 -13.20
C SER A 16 -6.24 2.99 -11.78
N ILE A 17 -5.88 4.24 -11.51
CA ILE A 17 -6.19 4.91 -10.21
C ILE A 17 -7.70 4.88 -9.95
N ARG A 18 -8.53 5.26 -10.93
CA ARG A 18 -10.00 5.25 -10.80
C ARG A 18 -10.56 3.88 -10.42
N GLY A 19 -10.02 2.81 -11.01
CA GLY A 19 -10.47 1.44 -10.69
C GLY A 19 -10.13 1.06 -9.25
N LEU A 20 -8.95 1.45 -8.78
CA LEU A 20 -8.50 1.21 -7.41
C LEU A 20 -9.33 2.02 -6.40
N THR A 21 -9.43 3.34 -6.58
CA THR A 21 -10.07 4.26 -5.62
C THR A 21 -11.60 4.12 -5.59
N SER A 22 -12.21 3.53 -6.61
CA SER A 22 -13.63 3.18 -6.61
C SER A 22 -14.00 2.09 -5.60
N SER A 23 -13.02 1.32 -5.12
CA SER A 23 -13.24 0.22 -4.16
C SER A 23 -12.86 0.63 -2.73
N SER A 24 -13.56 0.06 -1.74
CA SER A 24 -13.26 0.30 -0.32
C SER A 24 -12.09 -0.54 0.17
N CYS A 25 -11.26 0.03 1.03
CA CYS A 25 -10.09 -0.62 1.61
C CYS A 25 -10.23 -0.75 3.13
N SER A 26 -10.46 -1.97 3.63
CA SER A 26 -10.59 -2.22 5.07
C SER A 26 -9.29 -1.99 5.86
N LYS A 27 -8.14 -1.93 5.17
CA LYS A 27 -6.83 -1.61 5.79
C LYS A 27 -6.50 -0.12 5.74
N ASN A 28 -7.30 0.70 5.05
CA ASN A 28 -7.14 2.14 5.10
C ASN A 28 -7.69 2.63 6.44
N THR A 29 -6.80 3.20 7.26
CA THR A 29 -7.15 3.74 8.57
C THR A 29 -7.39 5.25 8.54
N GLU A 30 -7.03 5.92 7.45
CA GLU A 30 -7.28 7.35 7.24
C GLU A 30 -8.59 7.61 6.47
N GLY A 31 -9.19 6.58 5.86
CA GLY A 31 -10.43 6.71 5.12
C GLY A 31 -11.01 5.38 4.66
N LYS A 32 -12.09 5.43 3.87
CA LYS A 32 -12.84 4.25 3.43
C LYS A 32 -12.28 3.57 2.17
N TYR A 33 -11.62 4.32 1.30
CA TYR A 33 -11.27 3.87 -0.06
C TYR A 33 -9.81 3.46 -0.20
N HIS A 34 -9.46 2.72 -1.25
CA HIS A 34 -8.04 2.48 -1.55
C HIS A 34 -7.33 3.79 -1.86
N VAL A 35 -6.08 3.89 -1.42
CA VAL A 35 -5.21 5.04 -1.72
C VAL A 35 -4.05 4.56 -2.58
N PRO A 36 -3.89 5.11 -3.79
CA PRO A 36 -2.81 4.72 -4.68
C PRO A 36 -1.45 5.05 -4.04
N TYR A 37 -0.49 4.17 -4.28
CA TYR A 37 0.90 4.40 -3.97
C TYR A 37 1.49 5.32 -5.05
N GLU A 38 2.06 6.44 -4.62
CA GLU A 38 2.58 7.47 -5.53
C GLU A 38 4.03 7.20 -5.96
N GLY A 39 4.72 6.26 -5.33
CA GLY A 39 5.99 5.76 -5.86
C GLY A 39 5.74 4.85 -7.06
N GLY A 40 6.57 4.97 -8.10
CA GLY A 40 6.54 4.02 -9.22
C GLY A 40 6.85 2.58 -8.78
N GLU A 41 6.77 1.63 -9.71
CA GLU A 41 7.17 0.25 -9.44
C GLU A 41 8.66 0.18 -9.06
N LYS A 42 8.94 -0.31 -7.87
CA LYS A 42 10.28 -0.51 -7.33
C LYS A 42 10.53 -2.01 -7.12
N SER A 43 11.79 -2.42 -7.24
CA SER A 43 12.20 -3.80 -6.91
C SER A 43 12.07 -4.12 -5.42
N LYS A 44 12.02 -3.09 -4.57
CA LYS A 44 11.93 -3.20 -3.11
C LYS A 44 11.12 -2.02 -2.56
N TYR A 45 10.20 -2.34 -1.65
CA TYR A 45 9.36 -1.38 -0.95
C TYR A 45 9.71 -1.42 0.53
N GLU A 46 9.83 -0.26 1.14
CA GLU A 46 10.25 -0.11 2.53
C GLU A 46 9.16 0.59 3.33
N CYS A 47 8.93 0.16 4.57
CA CYS A 47 7.93 0.76 5.44
C CYS A 47 8.44 2.09 5.97
N LYS A 48 7.67 3.17 5.75
CA LYS A 48 7.98 4.53 6.24
C LYS A 48 8.19 4.61 7.76
N TYR A 49 7.57 3.72 8.54
CA TYR A 49 7.58 3.78 10.01
C TYR A 49 8.62 2.90 10.70
N CYS A 50 8.92 1.73 10.14
CA CYS A 50 9.80 0.74 10.79
C CYS A 50 11.00 0.31 9.95
N GLY A 51 11.09 0.73 8.68
CA GLY A 51 12.16 0.30 7.78
C GLY A 51 12.08 -1.16 7.30
N SER A 52 11.04 -1.93 7.68
CA SER A 52 10.84 -3.27 7.12
C SER A 52 10.70 -3.19 5.61
N SER A 53 11.27 -4.16 4.90
CA SER A 53 11.29 -4.15 3.45
C SER A 53 10.73 -5.42 2.84
N SER A 54 10.15 -5.31 1.64
CA SER A 54 9.59 -6.42 0.90
C SER A 54 9.74 -6.19 -0.61
N SER A 55 9.74 -7.27 -1.40
CA SER A 55 9.79 -7.20 -2.86
C SER A 55 8.47 -6.71 -3.48
N SER A 56 7.39 -6.59 -2.70
CA SER A 56 6.09 -6.09 -3.16
C SER A 56 5.33 -5.37 -2.05
N ILE A 57 4.50 -4.39 -2.42
CA ILE A 57 3.63 -3.68 -1.45
C ILE A 57 2.65 -4.64 -0.77
N ARG A 58 2.15 -5.64 -1.50
CA ARG A 58 1.24 -6.65 -0.96
C ARG A 58 1.93 -7.54 0.08
N GLY A 59 3.19 -7.92 -0.16
CA GLY A 59 4.01 -8.61 0.84
C GLY A 59 4.24 -7.74 2.07
N LEU A 60 4.59 -6.47 1.87
CA LEU A 60 4.85 -5.53 2.96
C LEU A 60 3.60 -5.30 3.83
N THR A 61 2.46 -4.99 3.22
CA THR A 61 1.18 -4.69 3.88
C THR A 61 0.44 -5.93 4.39
N SER A 62 0.94 -7.13 4.09
CA SER A 62 0.42 -8.38 4.65
C SER A 62 0.66 -8.47 6.16
N SER A 63 1.80 -7.95 6.61
CA SER A 63 2.22 -7.97 8.01
C SER A 63 1.78 -6.73 8.77
N SER A 64 1.68 -6.84 10.09
CA SER A 64 1.39 -5.70 10.97
C SER A 64 2.65 -4.94 11.34
N CYS A 65 2.56 -3.61 11.40
CA CYS A 65 3.63 -2.71 11.77
C CYS A 65 3.37 -2.10 13.15
N SER A 66 4.10 -2.55 14.17
CA SER A 66 3.97 -2.04 15.54
C SER A 66 4.40 -0.58 15.69
N LYS A 67 5.13 -0.03 14.72
CA LYS A 67 5.60 1.36 14.69
C LYS A 67 4.68 2.28 13.87
N ASN A 68 3.61 1.76 13.27
CA ASN A 68 2.66 2.61 12.57
C ASN A 68 1.70 3.25 13.60
N PRO A 69 1.74 4.58 13.80
CA PRO A 69 0.88 5.25 14.78
C PRO A 69 -0.56 5.42 14.28
N SER A 70 -0.77 5.42 12.96
CA SER A 70 -2.07 5.71 12.33
C SER A 70 -2.81 4.43 11.96
N GLY A 71 -2.22 3.25 12.09
CA GLY A 71 -2.85 1.99 11.70
C GLY A 71 -2.05 0.76 12.08
N LYS A 72 -2.60 -0.42 11.77
CA LYS A 72 -2.01 -1.71 12.18
C LYS A 72 -0.98 -2.27 11.20
N TYR A 73 -0.99 -1.82 9.93
CA TYR A 73 -0.21 -2.43 8.84
C TYR A 73 0.97 -1.58 8.42
N HIS A 74 1.96 -2.18 7.74
CA HIS A 74 3.05 -1.42 7.13
C HIS A 74 2.52 -0.50 6.03
N VAL A 75 3.13 0.68 5.89
CA VAL A 75 2.84 1.63 4.82
C VAL A 75 4.13 1.85 4.04
N PRO A 76 4.15 1.57 2.72
CA PRO A 76 5.32 1.79 1.89
C PRO A 76 5.66 3.29 1.82
N LEU A 77 6.96 3.59 1.79
CA LEU A 77 7.53 4.92 1.62
C LEU A 77 7.37 5.41 0.18
#